data_AF-A0A2M7QKK6-F1
#
_entry.id   AF-A0A2M7QKK6-F1
#
_cell.length_a   1.000
_cell.length_b   1.000
_cell.length_c   1.000
_cell.angle_alpha   90.00
_cell.angle_beta   90.00
_cell.angle_gamma   90.00
#
_symmetry.space_group_name_H-M   'P 1'
#
loop_
_entity.id
_entity.type
_entity.pdbx_description
1 polymer ?
#
loop_
_entity_poly.entity_id
_entity_poly.type
_entity_poly.pdbx_seq_one_letter_code
_entity_poly.pdbx_strand_id
1 'polypeptide(L)' 'MKGLKSSAQSKYDLRYHFVFVPRYRKRVLVGKVATRIEGMIKFAAQMEPK' A
#
# COMPACT_ATOMS: atom_id res chain seq x y z
N MET A 1 -16.51 -13.27 -4.88
CA MET A 1 -16.01 -12.57 -3.66
C MET A 1 -14.88 -13.40 -3.07
N LYS A 2 -13.72 -12.81 -2.79
CA LYS A 2 -12.59 -13.52 -2.15
C LYS A 2 -13.01 -13.87 -0.71
N GLY A 3 -12.79 -15.11 -0.27
CA GLY A 3 -13.23 -15.59 1.04
C GLY A 3 -12.68 -14.78 2.22
N LEU A 4 -13.47 -14.67 3.29
CA LEU A 4 -13.11 -13.97 4.53
C LEU A 4 -11.82 -14.55 5.12
N LYS A 5 -10.91 -13.67 5.56
CA LYS A 5 -9.71 -14.09 6.30
C LYS A 5 -10.10 -14.55 7.70
N SER A 6 -9.28 -15.41 8.31
CA SER A 6 -9.54 -15.91 9.65
C SER A 6 -8.33 -15.91 10.56
N SER A 7 -8.59 -15.59 11.83
CA SER A 7 -7.69 -15.83 12.97
C SER A 7 -8.32 -16.87 13.90
N ALA A 8 -7.66 -17.20 15.00
CA ALA A 8 -8.09 -18.20 15.98
C ALA A 8 -9.53 -17.95 16.50
N GLN A 9 -9.94 -16.67 16.63
CA GLN A 9 -11.23 -16.28 17.20
C GLN A 9 -11.96 -15.21 16.38
N SER A 10 -11.60 -14.99 15.11
CA SER A 10 -12.24 -13.94 14.31
C SER A 10 -12.22 -14.24 12.82
N LYS A 11 -13.28 -13.85 12.12
CA LYS A 11 -13.38 -13.83 10.65
C LYS A 11 -13.50 -12.38 10.19
N TYR A 12 -12.73 -11.95 9.20
CA TYR A 12 -12.69 -10.54 8.80
C TYR A 12 -12.38 -10.32 7.31
N ASP A 13 -12.88 -9.20 6.79
CA ASP A 13 -12.45 -8.59 5.52
C ASP A 13 -12.15 -7.12 5.80
N LEU A 14 -10.87 -6.78 5.90
CA LEU A 14 -10.40 -5.44 6.25
C LEU A 14 -9.80 -4.79 5.00
N ARG A 15 -10.47 -3.77 4.49
CA ARG A 15 -10.04 -2.99 3.31
C ARG A 15 -9.95 -1.52 3.69
N TYR A 16 -8.81 -0.91 3.43
CA TYR A 16 -8.53 0.48 3.80
C TYR A 16 -8.11 1.29 2.57
N HIS A 17 -8.49 2.56 2.53
CA HIS A 17 -8.09 3.51 1.50
C HIS A 17 -7.21 4.60 2.12
N PHE A 18 -5.90 4.48 1.93
CA PHE A 18 -4.92 5.44 2.40
C PHE A 18 -4.51 6.40 1.28
N VAL A 19 -4.50 7.70 1.58
CA VAL A 19 -4.03 8.75 0.65
C VAL A 19 -2.98 9.59 1.37
N PHE A 20 -1.81 9.73 0.75
CA PHE A 20 -0.71 10.55 1.26
C PHE A 20 -0.38 11.65 0.26
N VAL A 21 0.12 12.78 0.76
CA VAL A 21 0.48 13.95 -0.06
C VAL A 21 1.90 14.39 0.30
N PRO A 22 2.75 14.72 -0.68
CA PRO A 22 4.09 15.21 -0.40
C PRO A 22 4.07 16.54 0.35
N ARG A 23 5.11 16.80 1.14
CA ARG A 23 5.27 18.06 1.87
C ARG A 23 5.11 19.25 0.92
N TYR A 24 4.29 20.23 1.31
CA TYR A 24 3.91 21.40 0.49
C TYR A 24 3.20 21.08 -0.82
N ARG A 25 2.61 19.90 -0.98
CA ARG A 25 1.93 19.44 -2.20
C ARG A 25 2.78 19.58 -3.47
N LYS A 26 4.11 19.53 -3.32
CA LYS A 26 5.02 19.62 -4.46
C LYS A 26 4.76 18.44 -5.40
N ARG A 27 4.74 18.69 -6.72
CA ARG A 27 4.53 17.65 -7.75
C ARG A 27 5.80 16.81 -7.98
N VAL A 28 6.34 16.25 -6.90
CA VAL A 28 7.60 15.47 -6.90
C VAL A 28 7.38 13.98 -7.16
N LEU A 29 6.15 13.49 -7.03
CA LEU A 29 5.78 12.08 -7.24
C LEU A 29 5.62 11.76 -8.73
N VAL A 30 6.70 11.96 -9.50
CA VAL A 30 6.73 11.72 -10.96
C VAL A 30 8.03 11.03 -11.36
N GLY A 31 8.02 10.36 -12.52
CA GLY A 31 9.20 9.69 -13.08
C GLY A 31 9.85 8.70 -12.12
N LYS A 32 11.19 8.74 -12.02
CA LYS A 32 11.98 7.82 -11.18
C LYS A 32 11.59 7.85 -9.69
N VAL A 33 11.14 9.02 -9.19
CA VAL A 33 10.73 9.17 -7.78
C VAL A 33 9.46 8.38 -7.50
N ALA A 34 8.50 8.39 -8.43
CA ALA A 34 7.26 7.61 -8.31
C ALA A 34 7.56 6.10 -8.26
N THR A 35 8.39 5.60 -9.20
CA THR A 35 8.77 4.19 -9.25
C THR A 35 9.48 3.73 -7.98
N ARG A 36 10.39 4.54 -7.44
CA ARG A 36 11.11 4.21 -6.21
C ARG A 36 10.17 4.17 -5.01
N ILE A 37 9.28 5.15 -4.86
CA ILE A 37 8.32 5.18 -3.75
C ILE A 37 7.36 4.00 -3.83
N GLU A 38 6.89 3.64 -5.02
CA GLU A 38 6.05 2.45 -5.21
C GLU A 38 6.77 1.17 -4.74
N GLY A 39 8.05 1.02 -5.11
CA GLY A 39 8.88 -0.09 -4.65
C GLY A 39 9.05 -0.10 -3.12
N MET A 40 9.29 1.05 -2.51
CA MET A 40 9.41 1.17 -1.05
C MET A 40 8.11 0.84 -0.32
N ILE A 41 6.94 1.24 -0.85
CA ILE A 41 5.63 0.92 -0.27
C ILE A 41 5.37 -0.58 -0.35
N LYS A 42 5.63 -1.21 -1.51
CA LYS A 42 5.50 -2.67 -1.68
C LYS A 42 6.42 -3.43 -0.74
N PHE A 43 7.68 -3.00 -0.63
CA PHE A 43 8.65 -3.56 0.31
C PHE A 43 8.20 -3.43 1.77
N ALA A 44 7.75 -2.25 2.19
CA ALA A 44 7.26 -2.02 3.56
C ALA A 44 6.01 -2.85 3.88
N ALA A 45 5.15 -3.08 2.88
CA ALA A 45 4.01 -3.99 2.98
C ALA A 45 4.39 -5.47 2.89
N GLN A 46 5.69 -5.80 2.77
CA GLN A 46 6.21 -7.14 2.57
C GLN A 46 5.52 -7.87 1.40
N MET A 47 5.10 -7.10 0.40
CA MET A 47 4.53 -7.65 -0.83
C MET A 47 5.67 -8.00 -1.76
N GLU A 48 5.73 -9.25 -2.21
CA GLU A 48 6.74 -9.66 -3.20
C GLU A 48 6.57 -8.87 -4.51
N PRO A 49 7.68 -8.44 -5.15
CA PRO A 49 7.62 -7.96 -6.51
C PRO A 49 7.12 -9.09 -7.41
N LYS A 50 6.05 -8.82 -8.14
CA LYS A 50 5.51 -9.73 -9.16
C LYS A 50 6.42 -9.82 -10.36
#